data_AF-A0AAV6YEH9-F1
#
_entry.id   AF-A0AAV6YEH9-F1
#
_cell.length_a   1.000
_cell.length_b   1.000
_cell.length_c   1.000
_cell.angle_alpha   90.00
_cell.angle_beta   90.00
_cell.angle_gamma   90.00
#
_symmetry.space_group_name_H-M   'P 1'
#
loop_
_entity.id
_entity.type
_entity.pdbx_description
1 polymer ?
#
loop_
_entity_poly.entity_id
_entity_poly.type
_entity_poly.pdbx_seq_one_letter_code
_entity_poly.pdbx_strand_id
1 'polypeptide(L)'
;INELVDVRDVTIGAWFEAHVENVTRAKKAHKNGKVHVKGGLSCKGTNGSLSPEHSRENSGVSDTTPSTSYSDYVDEEDVTYYIKYDDYPENGIVEIETSNMRPRARTILKWSDLKVGDVVMVNYNIETPEERGFWFDAEITDLKENSRTNKEVYVKILLG
;
A
#
# COMPACT_ATOMS: atom_id res chain seq x y z
N ILE A 1 6.05 -2.83 -10.39
CA ILE A 1 6.11 -4.11 -11.13
C ILE A 1 7.46 -4.73 -10.82
N ASN A 2 7.51 -6.04 -10.62
CA ASN A 2 8.66 -6.84 -10.14
C ASN A 2 9.10 -6.56 -8.69
N GLU A 3 8.21 -5.98 -7.88
CA GLU A 3 8.48 -5.73 -6.46
C GLU A 3 8.24 -7.01 -5.64
N LEU A 4 9.15 -7.32 -4.71
CA LEU A 4 9.04 -8.48 -3.82
C LEU A 4 8.11 -8.16 -2.65
N VAL A 5 7.09 -8.99 -2.50
CA VAL A 5 6.03 -8.84 -1.51
C VAL A 5 5.80 -10.14 -0.74
N ASP A 6 5.20 -10.00 0.44
CA ASP A 6 4.55 -11.09 1.15
C ASP A 6 3.04 -10.91 0.99
N VAL A 7 2.36 -12.00 0.64
CA VAL A 7 0.92 -12.04 0.41
C VAL A 7 0.28 -13.01 1.39
N ARG A 8 -0.80 -12.58 2.05
CA ARG A 8 -1.54 -13.40 3.01
C ARG A 8 -2.60 -14.23 2.30
N ASP A 9 -2.59 -15.53 2.53
CA ASP A 9 -3.73 -16.40 2.22
C ASP A 9 -4.77 -16.31 3.36
N VAL A 10 -5.95 -15.76 3.05
CA VAL A 10 -7.03 -15.54 4.03
C VAL A 10 -7.63 -16.85 4.54
N THR A 11 -7.50 -17.94 3.78
CA THR A 11 -8.06 -19.26 4.16
C THR A 11 -7.32 -19.85 5.34
N ILE A 12 -6.01 -19.66 5.39
CA ILE A 12 -5.13 -20.27 6.39
C ILE A 12 -4.44 -19.25 7.29
N GLY A 13 -4.43 -17.96 6.94
CA GLY A 13 -3.77 -16.90 7.69
C GLY A 13 -2.26 -16.82 7.50
N ALA A 14 -1.70 -17.59 6.57
CA ALA A 14 -0.27 -17.66 6.33
C ALA A 14 0.20 -16.65 5.27
N TRP A 15 1.45 -16.22 5.39
CA TRP A 15 2.14 -15.34 4.45
C TRP A 15 3.03 -16.15 3.51
N PHE A 16 2.98 -15.77 2.23
CA PHE A 16 3.72 -16.41 1.14
C PHE A 16 4.50 -15.40 0.33
N GLU A 17 5.64 -15.86 -0.16
CA GLU A 17 6.53 -15.10 -1.00
C GLU A 17 5.95 -14.95 -2.41
N ALA A 18 5.82 -13.71 -2.88
CA ALA A 18 5.38 -13.39 -4.24
C ALA A 18 6.10 -12.14 -4.80
N HIS A 19 5.89 -11.90 -6.09
CA HIS A 19 6.25 -10.66 -6.76
C HIS A 19 5.07 -10.06 -7.53
N VAL A 20 5.06 -8.73 -7.61
CA VAL A 20 4.02 -7.98 -8.35
C VAL A 20 4.26 -8.05 -9.84
N GLU A 21 3.42 -8.79 -10.57
CA GLU A 21 3.48 -8.92 -12.02
C GLU A 21 2.84 -7.71 -12.73
N ASN A 22 1.70 -7.24 -12.24
CA ASN A 22 0.97 -6.13 -12.85
C ASN A 22 0.20 -5.30 -11.81
N VAL A 23 -0.08 -4.05 -12.16
CA VAL A 23 -0.90 -3.14 -11.37
C VAL A 23 -1.88 -2.45 -12.30
N THR A 24 -3.17 -2.55 -12.03
CA THR A 24 -4.19 -1.82 -12.79
C THR A 24 -4.88 -0.80 -11.90
N ARG A 25 -5.36 0.29 -12.51
CA ARG A 25 -6.14 1.31 -11.83
C ARG A 25 -7.50 1.43 -12.50
N ALA A 26 -8.56 1.30 -11.72
CA ALA A 26 -9.91 1.60 -12.17
C ALA A 26 -10.00 3.11 -12.48
N LYS A 27 -10.40 3.46 -13.71
CA LYS A 27 -10.76 4.84 -14.02
C LYS A 27 -12.20 5.04 -13.56
N LYS A 28 -12.43 5.76 -12.47
CA LYS A 28 -13.75 6.36 -12.21
C LYS A 28 -14.09 7.23 -13.42
N ALA A 29 -15.04 6.77 -14.23
CA ALA A 29 -15.62 7.60 -15.26
C ALA A 29 -16.25 8.80 -14.56
N HIS A 30 -15.70 10.00 -14.76
CA HIS A 30 -16.42 11.22 -14.45
C HIS A 30 -17.74 11.15 -15.20
N LYS A 31 -18.83 10.84 -14.50
CA LYS A 31 -20.19 11.05 -15.00
C LYS A 31 -20.35 12.57 -15.07
N ASN A 32 -19.88 13.16 -16.17
CA ASN A 32 -20.25 14.51 -16.54
C ASN A 32 -21.77 14.53 -16.59
N GLY A 33 -22.36 15.35 -15.73
CA GLY A 33 -23.80 15.53 -15.63
C GLY A 33 -24.40 15.75 -17.01
N LYS A 34 -25.46 14.98 -17.30
CA LYS A 34 -26.40 15.31 -18.36
C LYS A 34 -26.90 16.75 -18.14
N VAL A 35 -26.40 17.70 -18.92
CA VAL A 35 -27.09 18.96 -19.17
C VAL A 35 -27.58 18.93 -20.60
N HIS A 36 -28.91 18.90 -20.73
CA HIS A 36 -29.65 18.98 -21.97
C HIS A 36 -29.46 20.39 -22.57
N VAL A 37 -28.60 20.54 -23.57
CA VAL A 37 -28.44 21.82 -24.27
C VAL A 37 -29.23 21.78 -25.58
N LYS A 38 -30.42 22.39 -25.54
CA LYS A 38 -31.15 22.86 -26.72
C LYS A 38 -30.34 23.98 -27.39
N GLY A 39 -30.33 23.93 -28.72
CA GLY A 39 -29.56 24.85 -29.56
C GLY A 39 -30.00 26.32 -29.49
N GLY A 40 -29.11 27.19 -29.98
CA GLY A 40 -29.38 28.60 -30.20
C GLY A 40 -28.11 29.32 -30.67
N LEU A 41 -28.23 30.04 -31.78
CA LEU A 41 -27.18 30.59 -32.65
C LEU A 41 -26.48 31.87 -32.12
N SER A 42 -25.23 32.04 -32.60
CA SER A 42 -24.61 33.26 -33.20
C SER A 42 -24.29 34.51 -32.35
N CYS A 43 -23.01 34.92 -32.34
CA CYS A 43 -22.44 36.11 -33.05
C CYS A 43 -20.94 36.29 -32.68
N LYS A 44 -19.96 36.12 -33.60
CA LYS A 44 -19.28 37.14 -34.45
C LYS A 44 -18.67 38.37 -33.73
N GLY A 45 -17.34 38.57 -33.92
CA GLY A 45 -16.64 39.88 -33.79
C GLY A 45 -15.22 39.81 -33.18
N THR A 46 -14.15 39.37 -33.87
CA THR A 46 -13.08 40.15 -34.58
C THR A 46 -12.46 41.39 -33.90
N ASN A 47 -11.17 41.22 -33.50
CA ASN A 47 -9.93 42.00 -33.70
C ASN A 47 -9.78 43.50 -33.32
N GLY A 48 -8.68 43.78 -32.59
CA GLY A 48 -7.92 45.06 -32.55
C GLY A 48 -7.60 45.52 -31.10
N SER A 49 -6.47 46.12 -30.70
CA SER A 49 -5.16 46.45 -31.27
C SER A 49 -4.35 47.16 -30.15
N LEU A 50 -3.08 46.76 -29.94
CA LEU A 50 -1.86 47.52 -29.55
C LEU A 50 -1.87 48.67 -28.48
N SER A 51 -1.19 48.42 -27.34
CA SER A 51 -0.04 49.14 -26.67
C SER A 51 -0.12 50.65 -26.28
N PRO A 52 0.84 51.26 -25.51
CA PRO A 52 1.60 50.87 -24.29
C PRO A 52 1.79 51.99 -23.18
N GLU A 53 2.28 51.57 -22.00
CA GLU A 53 3.24 52.25 -21.06
C GLU A 53 2.90 53.36 -20.00
N HIS A 54 3.75 53.31 -18.94
CA HIS A 54 3.99 54.18 -17.75
C HIS A 54 3.01 54.05 -16.55
N SER A 55 3.39 53.92 -15.26
CA SER A 55 4.64 54.24 -14.52
C SER A 55 4.62 53.71 -13.05
N ARG A 56 5.82 53.39 -12.51
CA ARG A 56 6.35 53.61 -11.15
C ARG A 56 5.80 52.88 -9.89
N GLU A 57 6.69 52.05 -9.32
CA GLU A 57 7.17 51.88 -7.92
C GLU A 57 6.24 52.22 -6.73
N ASN A 58 6.02 51.27 -5.80
CA ASN A 58 6.60 51.27 -4.42
C ASN A 58 5.90 50.25 -3.46
N SER A 59 6.75 49.49 -2.75
CA SER A 59 6.62 48.81 -1.44
C SER A 59 5.29 48.23 -0.89
N GLY A 60 5.35 46.96 -0.49
CA GLY A 60 4.90 46.54 0.86
C GLY A 60 3.80 45.48 0.95
N VAL A 61 4.10 44.44 1.74
CA VAL A 61 3.20 43.48 2.41
C VAL A 61 2.80 42.19 1.69
N SER A 62 3.34 41.12 2.28
CA SER A 62 3.06 39.69 2.30
C SER A 62 1.67 39.22 1.87
N ASP A 63 1.63 38.14 1.09
CA ASP A 63 0.61 37.11 1.35
C ASP A 63 1.20 35.69 1.23
N THR A 64 0.76 34.88 2.17
CA THR A 64 1.26 33.58 2.56
C THR A 64 0.45 32.52 1.83
N THR A 65 0.99 31.88 0.81
CA THR A 65 0.43 30.59 0.36
C THR A 65 1.56 29.63 -0.03
N PRO A 66 1.87 28.60 0.77
CA PRO A 66 2.66 27.50 0.26
C PRO A 66 1.86 26.82 -0.84
N SER A 67 2.46 26.59 -2.01
CA SER A 67 1.90 25.70 -3.03
C SER A 67 1.69 24.33 -2.40
N THR A 68 0.47 24.04 -1.97
CA THR A 68 0.02 22.69 -1.73
C THR A 68 -0.04 22.04 -3.11
N SER A 69 1.02 21.30 -3.48
CA SER A 69 0.89 20.31 -4.54
C SER A 69 -0.28 19.42 -4.13
N TYR A 70 -1.38 19.45 -4.88
CA TYR A 70 -2.46 18.50 -4.72
C TYR A 70 -1.83 17.11 -4.86
N SER A 71 -1.58 16.45 -3.72
CA SER A 71 -1.47 15.00 -3.74
C SER A 71 -2.86 14.56 -4.18
N ASP A 72 -2.97 14.10 -5.43
CA ASP A 72 -4.09 13.26 -5.82
C ASP A 72 -4.12 12.13 -4.78
N TYR A 73 -5.01 12.27 -3.79
CA TYR A 73 -5.32 11.20 -2.86
C TYR A 73 -5.95 10.12 -3.72
N VAL A 74 -5.10 9.20 -4.17
CA VAL A 74 -5.51 7.96 -4.81
C VAL A 74 -6.28 7.21 -3.75
N ASP A 75 -7.59 7.08 -3.99
CA ASP A 75 -8.41 6.13 -3.28
C ASP A 75 -7.76 4.76 -3.49
N GLU A 76 -7.21 4.15 -2.43
CA GLU A 76 -6.55 2.85 -2.50
C GLU A 76 -7.50 1.77 -3.06
N GLU A 77 -8.80 2.02 -2.97
CA GLU A 77 -9.89 1.23 -3.54
C GLU A 77 -9.87 1.14 -5.08
N ASP A 78 -9.19 2.05 -5.77
CA ASP A 78 -9.15 2.07 -7.24
C ASP A 78 -7.94 1.31 -7.81
N VAL A 79 -7.09 0.67 -6.99
CA VAL A 79 -5.86 -0.02 -7.43
C VAL A 79 -5.92 -1.52 -7.18
N THR A 80 -5.77 -2.30 -8.25
CA THR A 80 -5.75 -3.77 -8.20
C THR A 80 -4.34 -4.29 -8.47
N TYR A 81 -3.84 -5.15 -7.60
CA TYR A 81 -2.53 -5.79 -7.73
C TYR A 81 -2.67 -7.21 -8.24
N TYR A 82 -1.79 -7.57 -9.18
CA TYR A 82 -1.67 -8.91 -9.71
C TYR A 82 -0.29 -9.44 -9.34
N ILE A 83 -0.27 -10.56 -8.63
CA ILE A 83 0.95 -11.18 -8.12
C ILE A 83 1.14 -12.57 -8.70
N LYS A 84 2.37 -13.05 -8.62
CA LYS A 84 2.73 -14.43 -8.87
C LYS A 84 3.52 -14.94 -7.67
N TYR A 85 3.11 -16.09 -7.12
CA TYR A 85 3.83 -16.74 -6.03
C TYR A 85 5.16 -17.29 -6.52
N ASP A 86 6.21 -17.13 -5.69
CA ASP A 86 7.57 -17.50 -6.04
C ASP A 86 7.73 -19.04 -6.09
N ASP A 87 7.22 -19.72 -5.06
CA ASP A 87 7.34 -21.18 -4.89
C ASP A 87 6.12 -21.97 -5.41
N TYR A 88 5.08 -21.28 -5.89
CA TYR A 88 3.83 -21.89 -6.37
C TYR A 88 3.42 -21.35 -7.76
N PRO A 89 4.26 -21.57 -8.80
CA PRO A 89 4.00 -21.04 -10.13
C PRO A 89 2.73 -21.61 -10.78
N GLU A 90 2.24 -22.77 -10.32
CA GLU A 90 1.01 -23.42 -10.78
C GLU A 90 -0.25 -22.59 -10.51
N ASN A 91 -0.23 -21.72 -9.49
CA ASN A 91 -1.35 -20.82 -9.17
C ASN A 91 -1.53 -19.72 -10.23
N GLY A 92 -0.53 -19.51 -11.09
CA GLY A 92 -0.57 -18.46 -12.12
C GLY A 92 -0.55 -17.05 -11.52
N ILE A 93 -1.25 -16.14 -12.19
CA ILE A 93 -1.39 -14.75 -11.76
C ILE A 93 -2.65 -14.63 -10.91
N VAL A 94 -2.52 -14.13 -9.68
CA VAL A 94 -3.60 -13.99 -8.71
C VAL A 94 -3.86 -12.51 -8.43
N GLU A 95 -5.13 -12.13 -8.33
CA GLU A 95 -5.56 -10.80 -7.91
C GLU A 95 -5.57 -10.71 -6.38
N ILE A 96 -4.94 -9.67 -5.83
CA ILE A 96 -4.78 -9.48 -4.38
C ILE A 96 -5.22 -8.09 -3.98
N GLU A 97 -5.93 -8.04 -2.84
CA GLU A 97 -6.28 -6.80 -2.14
C GLU A 97 -5.07 -6.20 -1.41
N THR A 98 -4.98 -4.88 -1.35
CA THR A 98 -3.90 -4.16 -0.68
C THR A 98 -3.75 -4.52 0.80
N SER A 99 -4.85 -4.88 1.48
CA SER A 99 -4.85 -5.30 2.90
C SER A 99 -4.14 -6.63 3.15
N ASN A 100 -4.06 -7.49 2.13
CA ASN A 100 -3.45 -8.82 2.19
C ASN A 100 -2.04 -8.85 1.57
N MET A 101 -1.42 -7.69 1.36
CA MET A 101 -0.08 -7.57 0.77
C MET A 101 0.79 -6.63 1.60
N ARG A 102 2.07 -6.98 1.78
CA ARG A 102 3.08 -6.11 2.38
C ARG A 102 4.43 -6.27 1.69
N PRO A 103 5.37 -5.31 1.84
CA PRO A 103 6.74 -5.51 1.39
C PRO A 103 7.36 -6.76 2.03
N ARG A 104 8.12 -7.54 1.24
CA ARG A 104 8.81 -8.74 1.73
C ARG A 104 9.60 -8.45 2.99
N ALA A 105 9.42 -9.27 4.03
CA ALA A 105 10.22 -9.16 5.25
C ALA A 105 11.71 -9.40 4.95
N ARG A 106 12.58 -8.47 5.39
CA ARG A 106 14.04 -8.53 5.18
C ARG A 106 14.86 -8.50 6.45
N THR A 107 14.21 -8.29 7.60
CA THR A 107 14.89 -8.10 8.88
C THR A 107 14.52 -9.21 9.83
N ILE A 108 15.54 -9.99 10.23
CA ILE A 108 15.41 -10.98 11.28
C ILE A 108 15.65 -10.29 12.62
N LEU A 109 14.66 -10.34 13.51
CA LEU A 109 14.77 -9.76 14.84
C LEU A 109 15.67 -10.61 15.74
N LYS A 110 16.57 -9.97 16.49
CA LYS A 110 17.39 -10.65 17.50
C LYS A 110 16.61 -10.75 18.80
N TRP A 111 17.04 -11.65 19.69
CA TRP A 111 16.45 -11.78 21.03
C TRP A 111 16.36 -10.45 21.80
N SER A 112 17.37 -9.58 21.68
CA SER A 112 17.40 -8.26 22.33
C SER A 112 16.30 -7.32 21.85
N ASP A 113 15.77 -7.56 20.67
CA ASP A 113 14.86 -6.65 19.97
C ASP A 113 13.40 -7.06 20.19
N LEU A 114 13.15 -8.26 20.72
CA LEU A 114 11.82 -8.81 21.00
C LEU A 114 11.23 -8.19 22.27
N LYS A 115 9.94 -7.82 22.20
CA LYS A 115 9.18 -7.33 23.35
C LYS A 115 7.81 -8.02 23.40
N VAL A 116 7.31 -8.22 24.61
CA VAL A 116 5.93 -8.67 24.82
C VAL A 116 4.97 -7.62 24.27
N GLY A 117 3.99 -8.06 23.49
CA GLY A 117 3.04 -7.23 22.75
C GLY A 117 3.44 -6.95 21.29
N ASP A 118 4.69 -7.24 20.88
CA ASP A 118 5.09 -7.08 19.49
C ASP A 118 4.37 -8.09 18.59
N VAL A 119 3.90 -7.63 17.43
CA VAL A 119 3.38 -8.51 16.37
C VAL A 119 4.50 -8.78 15.38
N VAL A 120 4.94 -10.04 15.31
CA VAL A 120 6.08 -10.48 14.50
C VAL A 120 5.69 -11.63 13.58
N MET A 121 6.43 -11.80 12.49
CA MET A 121 6.23 -12.94 11.59
C MET A 121 7.03 -14.16 12.08
N VAL A 122 6.37 -15.28 12.30
CA VAL A 122 6.98 -16.52 12.83
C VAL A 122 6.72 -17.70 11.91
N ASN A 123 7.68 -18.62 11.82
CA ASN A 123 7.46 -19.90 11.15
C ASN A 123 6.92 -20.91 12.16
N TYR A 124 5.73 -21.45 11.92
CA TYR A 124 5.10 -22.41 12.80
C TYR A 124 4.27 -23.42 12.01
N ASN A 125 4.25 -24.67 12.45
CA ASN A 125 3.38 -25.71 11.89
C ASN A 125 2.24 -26.00 12.88
N ILE A 126 1.01 -25.73 12.45
CA ILE A 126 -0.19 -25.86 13.28
C ILE A 126 -0.54 -27.34 13.51
N GLU A 127 -0.18 -28.23 12.59
CA GLU A 127 -0.44 -29.67 12.69
C GLU A 127 0.66 -30.37 13.50
N THR A 128 1.92 -30.08 13.19
CA THR A 128 3.10 -30.72 13.80
C THR A 128 4.07 -29.66 14.32
N PRO A 129 3.94 -29.17 15.57
CA PRO A 129 4.71 -28.03 16.09
C PRO A 129 6.24 -28.17 16.07
N GLU A 130 6.76 -29.40 16.00
CA GLU A 130 8.19 -29.68 15.91
C GLU A 130 8.77 -29.55 14.50
N GLU A 131 7.91 -29.49 13.49
CA GLU A 131 8.31 -29.34 12.10
C GLU A 131 8.21 -27.88 11.64
N ARG A 132 8.93 -27.55 10.57
CA ARG A 132 8.73 -26.27 9.88
C ARG A 132 7.33 -26.23 9.29
N GLY A 133 6.71 -25.06 9.35
CA GLY A 133 5.40 -24.83 8.76
C GLY A 133 5.41 -23.56 7.93
N PHE A 134 4.32 -22.81 8.02
CA PHE A 134 4.14 -21.57 7.27
C PHE A 134 4.46 -20.35 8.13
N TRP A 135 4.52 -19.19 7.48
CA TRP A 135 4.77 -17.92 8.14
C TRP A 135 3.45 -17.28 8.59
N PHE A 136 3.33 -16.98 9.88
CA PHE A 136 2.14 -16.36 10.46
C PHE A 136 2.50 -15.08 11.18
N ASP A 137 1.56 -14.14 11.26
CA ASP A 137 1.69 -13.07 12.23
C ASP A 137 1.36 -13.62 13.62
N ALA A 138 2.14 -13.23 14.61
CA ALA A 138 1.96 -13.68 15.98
C ALA A 138 2.30 -12.56 16.97
N GLU A 139 1.48 -12.42 17.99
CA GLU A 139 1.71 -11.49 19.10
C GLU A 139 2.57 -12.18 20.16
N ILE A 140 3.70 -11.59 20.54
CA ILE A 140 4.55 -12.12 21.61
C ILE A 140 3.84 -11.94 22.95
N THR A 141 3.56 -13.04 23.63
CA THR A 141 2.87 -13.01 24.93
C THR A 141 3.83 -13.16 26.11
N ASP A 142 4.94 -13.87 25.93
CA ASP A 142 5.93 -14.07 26.98
C ASP A 142 7.32 -14.37 26.40
N LEU A 143 8.37 -13.94 27.09
CA LEU A 143 9.77 -14.15 26.72
C LEU A 143 10.53 -14.67 27.94
N LYS A 144 10.95 -15.94 27.90
CA LYS A 144 11.69 -16.56 29.00
C LYS A 144 13.13 -16.85 28.59
N GLU A 145 14.07 -16.26 29.32
CA GLU A 145 15.49 -16.53 29.19
C GLU A 145 15.96 -17.39 30.37
N ASN A 146 15.90 -18.71 30.20
CA ASN A 146 16.32 -19.65 31.25
C ASN A 146 17.85 -19.73 31.35
N SER A 147 18.56 -19.63 30.21
CA SER A 147 20.02 -19.58 30.18
C SER A 147 20.53 -18.86 28.93
N ARG A 148 21.85 -18.70 28.81
CA ARG A 148 22.49 -18.13 27.61
C ARG A 148 22.08 -18.86 26.31
N THR A 149 21.79 -20.16 26.37
CA THR A 149 21.44 -20.99 25.21
C THR A 149 19.99 -21.47 25.20
N ASN A 150 19.27 -21.36 26.32
CA ASN A 150 17.87 -21.76 26.40
C ASN A 150 17.00 -20.51 26.52
N LYS A 151 16.28 -20.24 25.43
CA LYS A 151 15.43 -19.08 25.21
C LYS A 151 14.10 -19.58 24.68
N GLU A 152 13.01 -19.20 25.32
CA GLU A 152 11.66 -19.62 24.97
C GLU A 152 10.83 -18.38 24.64
N VAL A 153 10.18 -18.39 23.47
CA VAL A 153 9.23 -17.36 23.05
C VAL A 153 7.86 -17.99 23.04
N TYR A 154 6.91 -17.38 23.75
CA TYR A 154 5.51 -17.75 23.67
C TYR A 154 4.79 -16.69 22.88
N VAL A 155 3.98 -17.14 21.91
CA VAL A 155 3.25 -16.25 21.01
C VAL A 155 1.81 -16.71 20.87
N LYS A 156 0.94 -15.77 20.50
CA LYS A 156 -0.43 -16.02 20.06
C LYS A 156 -0.48 -15.85 18.55
N ILE A 157 -0.65 -16.96 17.82
CA ILE A 157 -0.76 -16.96 16.35
C ILE A 157 -2.06 -16.26 15.94
N LEU A 158 -1.98 -15.39 14.92
CA LEU A 158 -3.09 -14.64 14.35
C LEU A 158 -3.44 -15.22 12.98
N LEU A 159 -4.55 -15.97 12.88
CA LEU A 159 -4.96 -16.66 11.65
C LEU A 159 -5.86 -15.83 10.72
N GLY A 160 -6.19 -14.59 11.10
CA GLY A 160 -7.17 -13.75 10.40
C GLY A 160 -8.47 -13.62 11.18
#